data_AF-A0AAE2Q2B2-F1
#
_entry.id   AF-A0AAE2Q2B2-F1
#
_cell.length_a   1.000
_cell.length_b   1.000
_cell.length_c   1.000
_cell.angle_alpha   90.00
_cell.angle_beta   90.00
_cell.angle_gamma   90.00
#
_symmetry.space_group_name_H-M   'P 1'
#
loop_
_entity.id
_entity.type
_entity.pdbx_description
1 polymer ?
#
loop_
_entity_poly.entity_id
_entity_poly.type
_entity_poly.pdbx_seq_one_letter_code
_entity_poly.pdbx_strand_id
1 'polypeptide(L)' 'MGQFDPAATLIRINQVIALTGIGRATVYKLMSQPESGFPQAVKLTDSNARGAPVAWVLAEILNWTRARIAARDRVAA' A
#
# COMPACT_ATOMS: atom_id res chain seq x y z
N MET A 1 -8.43 -21.97 8.93
CA MET A 1 -7.59 -21.32 7.91
C MET A 1 -6.50 -20.56 8.65
N GLY A 2 -5.23 -20.95 8.49
CA GLY A 2 -4.13 -20.23 9.14
C GLY A 2 -4.08 -18.81 8.57
N GLN A 3 -4.27 -17.82 9.43
CA GLN A 3 -4.19 -16.42 9.05
C GLN A 3 -2.73 -16.12 8.72
N PHE A 4 -2.45 -15.66 7.50
CA PHE A 4 -1.11 -15.23 7.13
C PHE A 4 -0.69 -14.04 8.00
N ASP A 5 0.60 -13.96 8.35
CA ASP A 5 1.15 -12.81 9.06
C ASP A 5 1.05 -11.55 8.17
N PRO A 6 0.29 -10.50 8.58
CA PRO A 6 0.16 -9.28 7.79
C PRO A 6 1.49 -8.56 7.53
N ALA A 7 2.50 -8.74 8.39
CA ALA A 7 3.82 -8.14 8.21
C ALA A 7 4.66 -8.86 7.14
N ALA A 8 4.37 -10.13 6.85
CA ALA A 8 5.04 -10.93 5.82
C ALA A 8 4.16 -11.18 4.58
N THR A 9 2.90 -10.74 4.59
CA THR A 9 1.96 -10.94 3.48
C THR A 9 2.13 -9.85 2.43
N LEU A 10 2.46 -10.27 1.21
CA LEU A 10 2.57 -9.37 0.04
C LEU A 10 1.27 -9.38 -0.77
N ILE A 11 0.71 -8.18 -0.99
CA ILE A 11 -0.52 -7.98 -1.76
C ILE A 11 -0.26 -7.27 -3.09
N ARG A 12 -1.01 -7.65 -4.12
CA ARG A 12 -0.92 -7.06 -5.46
C ARG A 12 -1.76 -5.79 -5.56
N ILE A 13 -1.53 -5.01 -6.62
CA ILE A 13 -2.19 -3.71 -6.83
C ILE A 13 -3.72 -3.76 -6.75
N ASN A 14 -4.36 -4.84 -7.23
CA ASN A 14 -5.82 -4.99 -7.14
C ASN A 14 -6.31 -5.07 -5.68
N GLN A 15 -5.55 -5.72 -4.80
CA GLN A 15 -5.85 -5.78 -3.36
C GLN A 15 -5.58 -4.43 -2.69
N VAL A 16 -4.50 -3.74 -3.06
CA VAL A 16 -4.24 -2.37 -2.58
C VAL A 16 -5.40 -1.42 -2.93
N ILE A 17 -5.89 -1.48 -4.18
CA ILE A 17 -7.05 -0.71 -4.62
C ILE A 17 -8.29 -1.08 -3.79
N ALA A 18 -8.56 -2.38 -3.61
CA ALA A 18 -9.72 -2.84 -2.83
C ALA A 18 -9.67 -2.39 -1.36
N LEU A 19 -8.50 -2.41 -0.72
CA LEU A 19 -8.32 -2.05 0.68
C LEU A 19 -8.33 -0.53 0.93
N THR A 20 -7.86 0.27 -0.03
CA THR A 20 -7.69 1.73 0.14
C THR A 20 -8.77 2.55 -0.57
N GLY A 21 -9.47 1.97 -1.55
CA GLY A 21 -10.39 2.69 -2.45
C GLY A 21 -9.67 3.58 -3.47
N ILE A 22 -8.34 3.55 -3.55
CA ILE A 22 -7.55 4.44 -4.39
C ILE A 22 -7.28 3.79 -5.74
N GLY A 23 -7.58 4.50 -6.83
CA GLY A 23 -7.33 4.04 -8.19
C GLY A 23 -5.83 3.82 -8.48
N ARG A 24 -5.53 2.87 -9.38
CA ARG A 24 -4.17 2.44 -9.73
C ARG A 24 -3.21 3.59 -10.06
N ALA A 25 -3.63 4.53 -10.90
CA ALA A 25 -2.79 5.66 -11.30
C ALA A 25 -2.41 6.53 -10.09
N THR A 26 -3.36 6.75 -9.18
CA THR A 26 -3.15 7.53 -7.96
C THR A 26 -2.26 6.78 -6.97
N VAL A 27 -2.33 5.45 -6.87
CA VAL A 27 -1.38 4.66 -6.06
C VAL A 27 0.07 4.95 -6.50
N TYR A 28 0.36 4.84 -7.79
CA TYR A 28 1.71 5.13 -8.29
C TYR A 28 2.11 6.60 -8.12
N LYS A 29 1.15 7.53 -8.26
CA LYS A 29 1.40 8.95 -7.97
C LYS A 29 1.79 9.16 -6.49
N LEU A 30 1.08 8.55 -5.55
CA LEU A 30 1.40 8.66 -4.12
C LEU A 30 2.77 8.06 -3.80
N MET A 31 3.13 6.93 -4.40
CA MET A 31 4.47 6.35 -4.24
C MET A 31 5.59 7.29 -4.69
N SER A 32 5.34 8.13 -5.70
CA SER A 32 6.30 9.14 -6.18
C SER A 32 6.36 10.41 -5.33
N GLN A 33 5.49 10.53 -4.32
CA GLN A 33 5.34 11.68 -3.44
C GLN A 33 5.75 11.30 -2.01
N PRO A 34 6.99 11.59 -1.58
CA PRO A 34 7.48 11.24 -0.25
C PRO A 34 6.59 11.74 0.89
N GLU A 35 5.98 12.92 0.71
CA GLU A 35 5.07 13.56 1.66
C GLU A 35 3.75 12.80 1.87
N SER A 36 3.39 11.90 0.95
CA SER A 36 2.15 11.12 1.06
C SER A 36 2.19 10.05 2.15
N GLY A 37 3.40 9.66 2.57
CA GLY A 37 3.65 8.54 3.48
C GLY A 37 3.15 7.20 2.95
N PHE A 38 2.82 7.10 1.65
CA PHE A 38 2.27 5.88 1.06
C PHE A 38 3.32 4.77 0.97
N PRO A 39 2.97 3.50 1.30
CA PRO A 39 3.93 2.40 1.27
C PRO A 39 4.60 2.18 -0.09
N GLN A 40 5.90 1.92 -0.07
CA GLN A 40 6.67 1.60 -1.26
C GLN A 40 6.46 0.12 -1.66
N ALA A 41 6.65 -0.16 -2.94
CA ALA A 41 6.44 -1.52 -3.46
C ALA A 41 7.72 -2.37 -3.32
N VAL A 42 7.54 -3.62 -2.94
CA VAL A 42 8.56 -4.67 -2.91
C VAL A 42 8.64 -5.32 -4.28
N LYS A 43 9.84 -5.39 -4.87
CA LYS A 43 10.09 -6.15 -6.09
C LYS A 43 9.99 -7.65 -5.78
N LEU A 44 9.27 -8.39 -6.62
CA LEU A 44 9.13 -9.85 -6.45
C LEU A 44 10.20 -10.66 -7.20
N THR A 45 11.04 -9.97 -7.98
CA THR A 45 12.12 -10.55 -8.78
C THR A 45 13.28 -9.56 -8.83
N ASP A 46 14.49 -10.03 -9.11
CA ASP A 46 15.68 -9.18 -9.28
C ASP A 46 15.67 -8.37 -10.60
N SER A 47 14.69 -8.60 -11.47
CA SER A 47 14.54 -7.86 -12.72
C SER A 47 14.26 -6.38 -12.47
N ASN A 48 15.07 -5.52 -13.09
CA ASN A 48 14.85 -4.08 -13.17
C ASN A 48 14.10 -3.67 -14.45
N ALA A 49 13.59 -4.63 -15.22
CA ALA A 49 12.84 -4.34 -16.43
C ALA A 49 11.57 -3.53 -16.14
N ARG A 50 11.19 -2.65 -17.08
CA ARG A 50 9.93 -1.94 -17.00
C ARG A 50 8.78 -2.95 -16.94
N GLY A 51 7.96 -2.88 -15.89
CA GLY A 51 6.85 -3.81 -15.68
C GLY A 51 7.20 -5.05 -14.86
N ALA A 52 8.41 -5.13 -14.28
CA ALA A 52 8.73 -6.16 -13.30
C ALA A 52 7.66 -6.22 -12.19
N PRO A 53 7.27 -7.43 -11.73
CA PRO A 53 6.18 -7.56 -10.78
C PRO A 53 6.55 -6.98 -9.41
N VAL A 54 5.65 -6.16 -8.86
CA VAL A 54 5.80 -5.56 -7.51
C VAL A 54 4.57 -5.78 -6.64
N ALA A 55 4.77 -5.87 -5.33
CA ALA A 55 3.71 -6.03 -4.33
C ALA A 55 3.91 -5.06 -3.15
N TRP A 56 2.96 -4.99 -2.22
CA TRP A 56 3.05 -4.18 -1.02
C TRP A 56 2.85 -5.05 0.22
N VAL A 57 3.44 -4.67 1.34
CA VAL A 57 3.23 -5.35 2.62
C VAL A 57 1.84 -5.00 3.14
N LEU A 58 1.05 -6.00 3.49
CA LEU A 58 -0.32 -5.82 3.96
C LEU A 58 -0.38 -4.92 5.20
N ALA A 59 0.49 -5.17 6.19
CA ALA A 59 0.55 -4.37 7.41
C ALA A 59 0.82 -2.88 7.15
N GLU A 60 1.69 -2.55 6.19
CA GLU A 60 2.01 -1.16 5.84
C GLU A 60 0.80 -0.45 5.22
N ILE A 61 0.09 -1.12 4.32
CA ILE A 61 -1.14 -0.58 3.72
C ILE A 61 -2.22 -0.37 4.78
N LEU A 62 -2.42 -1.33 5.69
CA LEU A 62 -3.39 -1.19 6.78
C LEU A 62 -3.00 -0.07 7.76
N ASN A 63 -1.71 0.07 8.09
CA ASN A 63 -1.19 1.17 8.91
C ASN A 63 -1.48 2.53 8.26
N TRP A 64 -1.19 2.65 6.96
CA TRP A 64 -1.44 3.88 6.21
C TRP A 64 -2.93 4.24 6.18
N THR A 65 -3.82 3.28 5.91
CA THR A 65 -5.27 3.49 5.95
C THR A 65 -5.74 3.94 7.33
N ARG A 66 -5.25 3.32 8.40
CA ARG A 66 -5.56 3.73 9.78
C ARG A 66 -5.09 5.15 10.09
N ALA A 67 -3.91 5.55 9.63
CA ALA A 67 -3.41 6.91 9.82
C ALA A 67 -4.30 7.96 9.13
N ARG A 68 -4.86 7.65 7.95
CA ARG A 68 -5.81 8.53 7.24
C ARG A 68 -7.12 8.70 8.02
N ILE A 69 -7.64 7.60 8.58
CA ILE A 69 -8.84 7.62 9.44
C ILE A 69 -8.57 8.48 10.69
N ALA A 70 -7.45 8.24 11.38
CA ALA A 70 -7.09 9.01 12.57
C ALA A 70 -6.88 10.50 12.25
N ALA A 71 -6.29 10.85 11.11
CA ALA A 71 -6.11 12.23 10.68
C ALA A 71 -7.46 12.94 10.45
N ARG A 72 -8.44 12.25 9.84
CA ARG A 72 -9.82 12.76 9.71
C ARG A 72 -10.43 13.00 11.09
N ASP A 73 -10.32 12.03 11.98
CA ASP A 73 -10.98 12.09 13.29
C ASP A 73 -10.38 13.18 14.19
N ARG A 74 -9.08 13.49 14.07
CA ARG A 74 -8.43 14.61 14.78
C ARG A 74 -8.92 15.99 14.33
N VAL A 75 -9.34 16.14 13.09
CA VAL A 75 -9.87 17.42 12.57
C VAL A 75 -11.34 17.60 12.96
N ALA A 76 -12.04 16.51 13.24
CA ALA A 76 -13.45 16.51 13.64
C ALA A 76 -13.67 16.62 15.16
N ALA A 77 -12.60 16.58 15.95
CA ALA A 77 -12.60 16.73 17.42
C ALA A 77 -12.19 18.15 17.82
#